data_AF-A0A6B3NJZ8-F1
#
_entry.id   AF-A0A6B3NJZ8-F1
#
_cell.length_a   1.000
_cell.length_b   1.000
_cell.length_c   1.000
_cell.angle_alpha   90.00
_cell.angle_beta   90.00
_cell.angle_gamma   90.00
#
_symmetry.space_group_name_H-M   'P 1'
#
loop_
_entity.id
_entity.type
_entity.pdbx_description
1 polymer ?
#
loop_
_entity_poly.entity_id
_entity_poly.type
_entity_poly.pdbx_seq_one_letter_code
_entity_poly.pdbx_strand_id
1 'polypeptide(L)' 'MKKHRRFNMTFMAVTLPSLVTVGLFNLAIDPYGVIDSPEISGLNELRTQKFHNVRLFKAIDVTRVEPKTLLLGSS' A
#
# COMPACT_ATOMS: atom_id res chain seq x y z
N MET A 1 -7.18 33.04 22.04
CA MET A 1 -7.09 31.67 21.49
C MET A 1 -5.64 31.13 21.41
N LYS A 2 -4.80 31.25 22.47
CA LYS A 2 -3.38 30.79 22.42
C LYS A 2 -3.00 29.73 23.46
N LYS A 3 -3.92 29.35 24.36
CA LYS A 3 -3.61 28.51 25.55
C LYS A 3 -3.10 27.11 25.21
N HIS A 4 -3.53 26.54 24.08
CA HIS A 4 -3.14 25.19 23.66
C HIS A 4 -2.22 25.16 22.43
N ARG A 5 -1.71 26.32 21.97
CA ARG A 5 -0.94 26.40 20.72
C ARG A 5 0.31 25.49 20.75
N ARG A 6 1.04 25.46 21.86
CA ARG A 6 2.23 24.61 22.02
C ARG A 6 1.86 23.13 21.99
N PHE A 7 0.82 22.74 22.72
CA PHE A 7 0.33 21.37 22.73
C PHE A 7 -0.14 20.92 21.34
N ASN A 8 -0.99 21.71 20.67
CA ASN A 8 -1.48 21.40 19.33
C ASN A 8 -0.33 21.28 18.32
N MET A 9 0.70 22.14 18.43
CA MET A 9 1.87 22.09 17.57
C MET A 9 2.70 20.82 17.82
N THR A 10 2.92 20.44 19.08
CA THR A 10 3.61 19.19 19.42
C THR A 10 2.81 17.97 18.97
N PHE A 11 1.49 17.96 19.16
CA PHE A 11 0.61 16.90 18.70
C PHE A 11 0.72 16.73 17.18
N MET A 12 0.56 17.81 16.40
CA MET A 12 0.70 17.76 14.95
C MET A 12 2.11 17.33 14.52
N ALA A 13 3.15 17.83 15.19
CA ALA A 13 4.54 17.49 14.90
C ALA A 13 4.87 16.02 15.19
N VAL A 14 4.09 15.32 16.00
CA VAL A 14 4.26 13.87 16.22
C VAL A 14 3.35 13.08 15.27
N THR A 15 2.07 13.44 15.19
CA THR A 15 1.08 12.68 14.42
C THR A 15 1.37 12.72 12.92
N LEU A 16 1.70 13.89 12.36
CA LEU A 16 1.90 14.02 10.92
C LEU A 16 3.11 13.18 10.43
N PRO A 17 4.31 13.28 11.05
CA PRO A 17 5.42 12.43 10.65
C PRO A 17 5.15 10.93 10.82
N SER A 18 4.42 10.52 11.86
CA SER A 18 4.04 9.11 12.01
C SER A 18 3.16 8.63 10.86
N LEU A 19 2.13 9.40 10.49
CA LEU A 19 1.27 9.06 9.35
C LEU A 19 2.04 9.04 8.03
N VAL A 20 2.89 10.04 7.81
CA VAL A 20 3.73 10.12 6.62
C VAL A 20 4.69 8.93 6.55
N THR A 21 5.34 8.57 7.66
CA THR A 21 6.27 7.44 7.72
C THR A 21 5.57 6.13 7.38
N VAL A 22 4.40 5.88 7.97
CA VAL A 22 3.61 4.67 7.68
C VAL A 22 3.13 4.66 6.23
N GLY A 23 2.70 5.82 5.70
CA GLY A 23 2.31 5.96 4.30
C GLY A 23 3.46 5.65 3.35
N LEU A 24 4.63 6.28 3.55
CA LEU A 24 5.82 6.05 2.74
C LEU A 24 6.31 4.60 2.82
N PHE A 25 6.27 3.99 4.01
CA PHE A 25 6.62 2.58 4.16
C PHE A 25 5.70 1.67 3.36
N ASN A 26 4.38 1.89 3.43
CA ASN A 26 3.41 1.13 2.63
C ASN A 26 3.55 1.37 1.12
N LEU A 27 3.90 2.60 0.71
CA LEU A 27 4.19 2.93 -0.70
C LEU A 27 5.46 2.23 -1.21
N ALA A 28 6.50 2.14 -0.38
CA ALA A 28 7.78 1.56 -0.78
C ALA A 28 7.75 0.02 -0.79
N ILE A 29 7.13 -0.58 0.23
CA ILE A 29 7.08 -2.04 0.36
C ILE A 29 5.93 -2.65 -0.45
N ASP A 30 4.78 -1.96 -0.55
CA ASP A 30 3.56 -2.44 -1.21
C ASP A 30 3.31 -3.95 -1.01
N PRO A 31 3.11 -4.41 0.24
CA PRO A 31 3.01 -5.84 0.54
C PRO A 31 1.83 -6.54 -0.16
N TYR A 32 0.88 -5.75 -0.67
CA TYR A 32 -0.31 -6.20 -1.36
C TYR A 32 -0.19 -6.09 -2.89
N GLY A 33 0.75 -5.29 -3.40
CA GLY A 33 0.91 -5.03 -4.84
C GLY A 33 -0.14 -4.10 -5.45
N VAL A 34 -0.90 -3.38 -4.63
CA VAL A 34 -2.03 -2.54 -5.06
C VAL A 34 -1.55 -1.21 -5.65
N ILE A 35 -0.43 -0.71 -5.14
CA ILE A 35 0.14 0.59 -5.49
C ILE A 35 1.08 0.47 -6.70
N ASP A 36 1.49 -0.76 -7.05
CA ASP A 36 2.41 -1.05 -8.14
C ASP A 36 3.81 -0.48 -7.87
N SER A 37 4.29 -0.61 -6.62
CA SER A 37 5.62 -0.13 -6.28
C SER A 37 6.70 -0.92 -7.05
N PRO A 38 7.85 -0.28 -7.37
CA PRO A 38 8.99 -0.97 -7.95
C PRO A 38 9.40 -2.17 -7.10
N GLU A 39 9.73 -3.27 -7.77
CA GLU A 39 10.21 -4.48 -7.11
C GLU A 39 11.72 -4.39 -6.88
N ILE A 40 12.14 -4.55 -5.63
CA ILE A 40 13.51 -4.51 -5.15
C ILE A 40 13.80 -5.86 -4.51
N SER A 41 14.74 -6.60 -5.13
CA SER A 41 15.12 -7.93 -4.66
C SER A 41 15.57 -7.89 -3.19
N GLY A 42 15.08 -8.85 -2.41
CA GLY A 42 15.35 -8.95 -0.97
C GLY A 42 14.58 -7.99 -0.05
N LEU A 43 13.80 -7.03 -0.58
CA LEU A 43 12.98 -6.11 0.24
C LEU A 43 11.48 -6.35 0.11
N ASN A 44 10.95 -6.32 -1.12
CA ASN A 44 9.51 -6.44 -1.40
C ASN A 44 9.18 -7.46 -2.50
N GLU A 45 10.14 -8.31 -2.84
CA GLU A 45 10.01 -9.43 -3.78
C GLU A 45 8.92 -10.42 -3.35
N LEU A 46 8.77 -10.66 -2.04
CA LEU A 46 7.74 -11.52 -1.48
C LEU A 46 6.55 -10.68 -1.00
N ARG A 47 5.53 -10.53 -1.86
CA ARG A 47 4.22 -9.93 -1.49
C ARG A 47 3.38 -10.93 -0.70
N THR A 48 3.82 -11.25 0.53
CA THR A 48 3.27 -12.31 1.40
C THR A 48 1.75 -12.27 1.55
N GLN A 49 1.16 -11.08 1.66
CA GLN A 49 -0.29 -10.89 1.79
C GLN A 49 -1.08 -11.24 0.51
N LYS A 50 -0.44 -11.13 -0.67
CA LYS A 50 -1.04 -11.49 -1.96
C LYS A 50 -1.35 -12.98 -2.05
N PHE A 51 -0.49 -13.82 -1.45
CA PHE A 51 -0.67 -15.27 -1.42
C PHE A 51 -1.87 -15.72 -0.57
N HIS A 52 -2.28 -14.95 0.44
CA HIS A 52 -3.43 -15.32 1.27
C HIS A 52 -4.77 -14.88 0.66
N ASN A 53 -4.76 -13.95 -0.28
CA ASN A 53 -5.97 -13.38 -0.88
C ASN A 53 -5.89 -13.37 -2.42
N VAL A 54 -5.46 -14.49 -3.00
CA VAL A 54 -5.16 -14.62 -4.44
C VAL A 54 -6.31 -14.14 -5.33
N ARG A 55 -7.57 -14.46 -4.98
CA ARG A 55 -8.74 -14.08 -5.78
C ARG A 55 -8.93 -12.56 -5.88
N LEU A 56 -8.76 -11.85 -4.76
CA LEU A 56 -8.89 -10.40 -4.71
C LEU A 56 -7.79 -9.74 -5.54
N PHE A 57 -6.54 -10.15 -5.34
CA PHE A 57 -5.41 -9.53 -6.02
C PHE A 57 -5.30 -9.91 -7.50
N LYS A 58 -5.78 -11.09 -7.90
CA LYS A 58 -5.89 -11.47 -9.32
C LYS A 58 -6.86 -10.56 -10.06
N ALA A 59 -7.98 -10.19 -9.44
CA ALA A 59 -8.92 -9.22 -10.04
C ALA A 59 -8.28 -7.83 -10.20
N ILE A 60 -7.49 -7.40 -9.20
CA ILE A 60 -6.74 -6.14 -9.27
C ILE A 60 -5.72 -6.18 -10.41
N ASP A 61 -4.95 -7.27 -10.55
CA ASP A 61 -3.99 -7.40 -11.66
C ASP A 61 -4.69 -7.37 -13.03
N VAL A 62 -5.83 -8.07 -13.18
CA VAL A 62 -6.62 -8.06 -14.44
C VAL A 62 -7.12 -6.66 -14.77
N THR A 63 -7.61 -5.92 -13.78
CA THR A 63 -8.06 -4.53 -13.99
C THR A 63 -6.90 -3.59 -14.31
N ARG A 64 -5.68 -3.83 -13.82
CA ARG A 64 -4.49 -3.04 -14.16
C ARG A 64 -3.99 -3.30 -15.58
N VAL A 65 -3.99 -4.55 -16.03
CA VAL A 65 -3.50 -4.95 -17.36
C VAL A 65 -4.49 -4.57 -18.48
N GLU A 66 -5.77 -4.39 -18.14
CA GLU A 66 -6.86 -4.09 -19.09
C GLU A 66 -6.82 -4.97 -20.35
N PRO A 67 -6.81 -6.32 -20.20
CA PRO A 67 -6.68 -7.22 -21.33
C PRO A 67 -7.91 -7.12 -22.25
N LYS A 68 -7.67 -7.12 -23.56
CA LYS A 68 -8.75 -7.13 -24.57
C LYS A 68 -9.62 -8.38 -24.52
N THR A 69 -9.05 -9.50 -24.06
CA THR A 69 -9.73 -10.79 -23.95
C THR A 69 -9.38 -11.42 -22.61
N LEU A 70 -10.39 -11.82 -21.86
CA LEU A 70 -10.24 -12.51 -20.57
C LEU A 70 -10.77 -13.95 -20.70
N LEU A 71 -9.90 -14.94 -20.50
CA LEU A 71 -10.30 -16.34 -20.43
C LEU A 71 -10.60 -16.70 -18.98
N LEU A 72 -11.86 -17.08 -18.72
CA LEU A 72 -12.34 -17.44 -17.39
C LEU A 72 -12.47 -18.95 -17.24
N GLY A 73 -12.07 -19.47 -16.09
CA GLY A 73 -12.21 -20.85 -15.67
C GLY A 73 -12.32 -20.93 -14.15
N SER A 74 -12.70 -22.08 -13.60
CA SER A 74 -12.72 -22.26 -12.15
C SER A 74 -11.28 -22.30 -11.62
N SER A 75 -10.98 -21.44 -10.64
CA SER A 75 -9.66 -21.30 -10.02
C SER A 75 -9.61 -21.84 -8.61
#